data_AF-A0A9P1AIT5-F1
#
_entry.id   AF-A0A9P1AIT5-F1
#
_cell.length_a   1.000
_cell.length_b   1.000
_cell.length_c   1.000
_cell.angle_alpha   90.00
_cell.angle_beta   90.00
_cell.angle_gamma   90.00
#
_symmetry.space_group_name_H-M   'P 1'
#
loop_
_entity.id
_entity.type
_entity.pdbx_description
1 polymer ?
#
loop_
_entity_poly.entity_id
_entity_poly.type
_entity_poly.pdbx_seq_one_letter_code
_entity_poly.pdbx_strand_id
1 'polypeptide(L)'
;MKRYLLLFSLPCVLIIPMIVYQTSVFRNSTSETNEYYGGAFVKRSTGSYGMSCQSLLLHLNTTVPILIIDPVILEQLEKGSCVATSKKPVKIGVDVKHLSENALLEDARFEVMYFTNDAFKDYLDFRTEPRRIIPKKFSTHFVANVEVPANISMFLGFWKRSKFVDCMNLFIPRAGAKVNISPRPSSASLALLRDELLEHGMFPFLNGGTLLGWFRECSVIPHTSDMDLAVFAEDYRPGFVAAVERNESVFKLKRKLGMMNDSFELTVEPKRGYHVHIDIFVMYEGKENGTDHRWVGGVGGDGTKYKFIYPAYDPWCSADLHGHIFWVTCSPKAMLEKEYGQLWYRDHLTSKYAWNASGKNVKLNGKWTKEQMKRVYNVY
;
A
#
# COMPACT_ATOMS: atom_id res chain seq x y z
N MET A 1 -33.79 47.73 -28.34
CA MET A 1 -32.34 47.45 -28.26
C MET A 1 -32.09 46.03 -28.77
N LYS A 2 -31.31 45.92 -29.85
CA LYS A 2 -31.11 44.70 -30.66
C LYS A 2 -30.16 43.72 -29.95
N ARG A 3 -30.48 42.43 -29.98
CA ARG A 3 -29.61 41.32 -29.55
C ARG A 3 -28.80 40.83 -30.75
N TYR A 4 -27.49 40.71 -30.61
CA TYR A 4 -26.61 40.01 -31.56
C TYR A 4 -26.18 38.68 -30.97
N LEU A 5 -26.46 37.59 -31.71
CA LEU A 5 -25.84 36.27 -31.56
C LEU A 5 -24.45 36.31 -32.20
N LEU A 6 -23.43 35.78 -31.53
CA LEU A 6 -22.14 35.44 -32.14
C LEU A 6 -21.96 33.93 -32.06
N LEU A 7 -22.02 33.30 -33.23
CA LEU A 7 -21.61 31.92 -33.49
C LEU A 7 -20.12 31.92 -33.82
N PHE A 8 -19.33 31.10 -33.13
CA PHE A 8 -17.97 30.74 -33.55
C PHE A 8 -17.96 29.28 -34.02
N SER A 9 -17.69 29.11 -35.31
CA SER A 9 -17.36 27.85 -35.96
C SER A 9 -15.85 27.59 -35.85
N LEU A 10 -15.46 26.33 -35.63
CA LEU A 10 -14.09 25.86 -35.85
C LEU A 10 -14.12 24.56 -36.68
N PRO A 11 -13.14 24.36 -37.59
CA PRO A 11 -13.25 23.41 -38.69
C PRO A 11 -12.72 22.01 -38.37
N CYS A 12 -13.33 21.03 -39.05
CA CYS A 12 -12.90 19.64 -39.16
C CYS A 12 -11.52 19.51 -39.82
N VAL A 13 -10.66 18.65 -39.27
CA VAL A 13 -9.56 18.03 -40.02
C VAL A 13 -9.58 16.52 -39.76
N LEU A 14 -9.82 15.77 -40.85
CA LEU A 14 -9.76 14.32 -40.97
C LEU A 14 -8.30 13.89 -41.17
N ILE A 15 -7.86 12.83 -40.47
CA ILE A 15 -6.63 12.11 -40.80
C ILE A 15 -6.99 10.66 -41.14
N ILE A 16 -6.60 10.25 -42.34
CA ILE A 16 -6.77 8.92 -42.97
C ILE A 16 -5.56 8.05 -42.60
N PRO A 17 -5.72 6.73 -42.32
CA PRO A 17 -4.60 5.81 -42.21
C PRO A 17 -4.26 5.17 -43.57
N MET A 18 -2.98 5.16 -43.94
CA MET A 18 -2.47 4.34 -45.04
C MET A 18 -1.75 3.12 -44.47
N ILE A 19 -2.32 1.96 -44.79
CA ILE A 19 -1.75 0.62 -44.67
C ILE A 19 -0.80 0.41 -45.85
N VAL A 20 0.42 -0.07 -45.60
CA VAL A 20 1.19 -0.81 -46.61
C VAL A 20 1.70 -2.11 -46.01
N TYR A 21 1.20 -3.17 -46.64
CA TYR A 21 1.60 -4.57 -46.56
C TYR A 21 3.02 -4.75 -47.13
N GLN A 22 3.84 -5.62 -46.52
CA GLN A 22 4.58 -6.59 -47.33
C GLN A 22 4.95 -7.83 -46.53
N THR A 23 4.46 -8.94 -47.06
CA THR A 23 4.67 -10.34 -46.71
C THR A 23 6.00 -10.87 -47.23
N SER A 24 6.59 -11.80 -46.49
CA SER A 24 7.00 -13.14 -46.95
C SER A 24 8.14 -13.69 -46.07
N VAL A 25 8.39 -14.98 -45.85
CA VAL A 25 7.73 -16.29 -46.00
C VAL A 25 8.68 -17.24 -45.23
N PHE A 26 8.13 -18.31 -44.62
CA PHE A 26 8.76 -19.53 -44.09
C PHE A 26 10.18 -19.92 -44.59
N ARG A 27 11.01 -20.53 -43.71
CA ARG A 27 11.20 -22.01 -43.59
C ARG A 27 12.32 -22.44 -42.60
N ASN A 28 11.98 -23.47 -41.81
CA ASN A 28 12.76 -24.62 -41.28
C ASN A 28 14.12 -24.50 -40.56
N SER A 29 14.09 -24.93 -39.28
CA SER A 29 14.77 -26.13 -38.73
C SER A 29 16.01 -26.66 -39.46
N THR A 30 17.14 -26.73 -38.74
CA THR A 30 17.94 -27.96 -38.59
C THR A 30 18.87 -27.83 -37.38
N SER A 31 18.94 -28.90 -36.59
CA SER A 31 20.01 -29.12 -35.62
C SER A 31 21.24 -29.66 -36.35
N GLU A 32 22.45 -29.33 -35.92
CA GLU A 32 23.58 -30.25 -35.98
C GLU A 32 24.74 -29.77 -35.08
N THR A 33 25.59 -30.74 -34.80
CA THR A 33 26.40 -30.96 -33.60
C THR A 33 27.80 -30.33 -33.61
N ASN A 34 28.33 -30.15 -32.39
CA ASN A 34 29.72 -30.27 -31.94
C ASN A 34 30.86 -29.71 -32.82
N GLU A 35 31.69 -28.84 -32.24
CA GLU A 35 33.13 -29.12 -32.21
C GLU A 35 33.85 -28.36 -31.08
N TYR A 36 34.65 -29.14 -30.36
CA TYR A 36 35.48 -28.75 -29.23
C TYR A 36 36.85 -28.38 -29.79
N TYR A 37 37.28 -27.13 -29.67
CA TYR A 37 38.70 -26.77 -29.75
C TYR A 37 39.04 -25.74 -28.68
N GLY A 38 39.95 -26.15 -27.79
CA GLY A 38 40.51 -25.31 -26.75
C GLY A 38 41.35 -24.18 -27.35
N GLY A 39 41.07 -22.98 -26.87
CA GLY A 39 41.90 -21.80 -27.08
C GLY A 39 41.83 -20.96 -25.82
N ALA A 40 42.87 -21.06 -25.00
CA ALA A 40 43.07 -20.23 -23.82
C ALA A 40 43.17 -18.76 -24.24
N PHE A 41 42.04 -18.06 -24.27
CA PHE A 41 42.02 -16.61 -24.29
C PHE A 41 41.81 -16.15 -22.85
N VAL A 42 42.92 -15.74 -22.22
CA VAL A 42 42.88 -14.92 -21.00
C VAL A 42 42.18 -13.62 -21.39
N LYS A 43 40.86 -13.62 -21.24
CA LYS A 43 40.06 -12.41 -21.29
C LYS A 43 40.55 -11.60 -20.09
N ARG A 44 41.30 -10.53 -20.36
CA ARG A 44 41.58 -9.47 -19.39
C ARG A 44 40.23 -9.03 -18.83
N SER A 45 39.91 -9.57 -17.66
CA SER A 45 38.90 -9.05 -16.77
C SER A 45 39.28 -7.59 -16.54
N THR A 46 38.51 -6.67 -17.13
CA THR A 46 38.39 -5.32 -16.59
C THR A 46 37.70 -5.49 -15.25
N GLY A 47 38.51 -5.82 -14.23
CA GLY A 47 38.05 -6.01 -12.87
C GLY A 47 37.43 -4.71 -12.40
N SER A 48 36.10 -4.67 -12.33
CA SER A 48 35.43 -3.79 -11.38
C SER A 48 35.92 -4.23 -10.01
N TYR A 49 36.92 -3.53 -9.45
CA TYR A 49 37.33 -3.73 -8.07
C TYR A 49 36.08 -3.57 -7.19
N GLY A 50 35.62 -4.67 -6.61
CA GLY A 50 34.50 -4.65 -5.67
C GLY A 50 34.87 -3.76 -4.48
N MET A 51 34.08 -2.72 -4.25
CA MET A 51 34.23 -1.85 -3.08
C MET A 51 33.50 -2.50 -1.90
N SER A 52 34.06 -2.46 -0.70
CA SER A 52 33.31 -2.91 0.48
C SER A 52 32.09 -2.01 0.72
N CYS A 53 30.99 -2.57 1.23
CA CYS A 53 29.81 -1.75 1.54
C CYS A 53 30.11 -0.64 2.56
N GLN A 54 31.04 -0.89 3.49
CA GLN A 54 31.49 0.15 4.42
C GLN A 54 32.24 1.27 3.70
N SER A 55 33.10 0.95 2.73
CA SER A 55 33.79 1.95 1.90
C SER A 55 32.81 2.75 1.05
N LEU A 56 31.76 2.11 0.52
CA LEU A 56 30.68 2.81 -0.19
C LEU A 56 29.99 3.82 0.72
N LEU A 57 29.57 3.39 1.92
CA LEU A 57 28.89 4.29 2.87
C LEU A 57 29.80 5.43 3.35
N LEU A 58 31.07 5.17 3.63
CA LEU A 58 32.05 6.22 3.95
C LEU A 58 32.24 7.19 2.79
N HIS A 59 32.21 6.70 1.54
CA HIS A 59 32.22 7.55 0.37
C HIS A 59 30.96 8.42 0.28
N LEU A 60 29.80 8.00 0.80
CA LEU A 60 28.58 8.80 0.82
C LEU A 60 28.49 9.77 2.01
N ASN A 61 29.53 9.89 2.83
CA ASN A 61 29.49 10.77 4.00
C ASN A 61 29.33 12.25 3.61
N THR A 62 28.68 13.00 4.50
CA THR A 62 28.25 14.39 4.34
C THR A 62 28.51 15.18 5.64
N THR A 63 28.29 16.50 5.61
CA THR A 63 28.40 17.36 6.80
C THR A 63 27.23 17.22 7.77
N VAL A 64 26.06 16.80 7.27
CA VAL A 64 24.84 16.58 8.04
C VAL A 64 24.32 15.15 7.88
N PRO A 65 23.50 14.65 8.82
CA PRO A 65 22.87 13.34 8.70
C PRO A 65 22.01 13.21 7.43
N ILE A 66 22.18 12.10 6.71
CA ILE A 66 21.40 11.75 5.51
C ILE A 66 20.82 10.34 5.66
N LEU A 67 19.59 10.14 5.23
CA LEU A 67 18.96 8.82 5.16
C LEU A 67 19.12 8.24 3.76
N ILE A 68 19.67 7.03 3.63
CA ILE A 68 19.71 6.36 2.33
C ILE A 68 18.30 5.91 1.93
N ILE A 69 17.80 6.45 0.82
CA ILE A 69 16.48 6.14 0.26
C ILE A 69 16.54 5.55 -1.16
N ASP A 70 17.74 5.46 -1.74
CA ASP A 70 17.95 4.91 -3.07
C ASP A 70 17.73 3.39 -3.09
N PRO A 71 16.72 2.87 -3.80
CA PRO A 71 16.43 1.44 -3.81
C PRO A 71 17.60 0.59 -4.32
N VAL A 72 18.38 1.12 -5.27
CA VAL A 72 19.50 0.39 -5.88
C VAL A 72 20.65 0.26 -4.89
N ILE A 73 20.91 1.31 -4.11
CA ILE A 73 21.95 1.25 -3.06
C ILE A 73 21.49 0.36 -1.91
N LEU A 74 20.24 0.48 -1.48
CA LEU A 74 19.67 -0.35 -0.43
C LEU A 74 19.72 -1.84 -0.79
N GLU A 75 19.33 -2.22 -2.01
CA GLU A 75 19.44 -3.61 -2.47
C GLU A 75 20.88 -4.13 -2.51
N GLN A 76 21.87 -3.29 -2.84
CA GLN A 76 23.29 -3.68 -2.80
C GLN A 76 23.75 -3.94 -1.37
N LEU A 77 23.36 -3.07 -0.43
CA LEU A 77 23.66 -3.22 0.99
C LEU A 77 23.04 -4.51 1.55
N GLU A 78 21.79 -4.80 1.20
CA GLU A 78 21.09 -6.02 1.61
C GLU A 78 21.76 -7.29 1.08
N LYS A 79 22.28 -7.25 -0.15
CA LYS A 79 23.01 -8.38 -0.77
C LYS A 79 24.48 -8.48 -0.33
N GLY A 80 25.00 -7.48 0.40
CA GLY A 80 26.43 -7.39 0.73
C GLY A 80 27.34 -7.23 -0.50
N SER A 81 26.79 -6.83 -1.65
CA SER A 81 27.50 -6.75 -2.93
C SER A 81 27.49 -5.32 -3.44
N CYS A 82 28.36 -4.49 -2.86
CA CYS A 82 28.46 -3.07 -3.18
C CYS A 82 29.42 -2.80 -4.33
N VAL A 83 28.98 -1.99 -5.29
CA VAL A 83 29.81 -1.51 -6.40
C VAL A 83 29.91 0.01 -6.32
N ALA A 84 30.97 0.57 -6.92
CA ALA A 84 31.08 2.01 -7.06
C ALA A 84 29.81 2.57 -7.71
N THR A 85 29.30 3.66 -7.16
CA THR A 85 28.04 4.27 -7.60
C THR A 85 28.04 4.46 -9.12
N SER A 86 26.93 4.08 -9.76
CA SER A 86 26.73 4.29 -11.19
C SER A 86 26.89 5.76 -11.58
N LYS A 87 26.89 6.10 -12.87
CA LYS A 87 26.88 7.50 -13.34
C LYS A 87 25.70 8.35 -12.84
N LYS A 88 24.74 7.78 -12.08
CA LYS A 88 23.58 8.48 -11.54
C LYS A 88 23.83 8.88 -10.08
N PRO A 89 23.38 10.09 -9.67
CA PRO A 89 23.40 10.50 -8.27
C PRO A 89 22.61 9.54 -7.38
N VAL A 90 23.06 9.34 -6.15
CA VAL A 90 22.40 8.53 -5.13
C VAL A 90 21.27 9.33 -4.49
N LYS A 91 20.07 8.75 -4.42
CA LYS A 91 18.93 9.39 -3.75
C LYS A 91 19.08 9.34 -2.22
N ILE A 92 19.03 10.50 -1.58
CA ILE A 92 19.15 10.64 -0.13
C ILE A 92 18.01 11.47 0.46
N GLY A 93 17.56 11.10 1.65
CA GLY A 93 16.60 11.84 2.45
C GLY A 93 17.32 12.79 3.40
N VAL A 94 16.89 14.04 3.47
CA VAL A 94 17.48 15.05 4.38
C VAL A 94 16.38 15.75 5.16
N ASP A 95 16.54 15.86 6.47
CA ASP A 95 15.59 16.59 7.31
C ASP A 95 15.61 18.09 6.95
N VAL A 96 14.44 18.69 6.78
CA VAL A 96 14.27 20.12 6.45
C VAL A 96 14.95 21.07 7.45
N LYS A 97 15.28 20.62 8.65
CA LYS A 97 16.10 21.41 9.59
C LYS A 97 17.51 21.73 9.07
N HIS A 98 17.99 20.99 8.06
CA HIS A 98 19.28 21.19 7.42
C HIS A 98 19.19 21.92 6.06
N LEU A 99 18.07 22.61 5.77
CA LEU A 99 17.88 23.35 4.51
C LEU A 99 18.92 24.45 4.26
N SER A 100 19.59 24.95 5.30
CA SER A 100 20.66 25.96 5.16
C SER A 100 21.96 25.42 4.57
N GLU A 101 22.11 24.09 4.47
CA GLU A 101 23.33 23.44 3.99
C GLU A 101 23.37 23.37 2.46
N ASN A 102 23.60 24.51 1.81
CA ASN A 102 23.60 24.62 0.35
C ASN A 102 24.65 23.72 -0.33
N ALA A 103 25.76 23.42 0.34
CA ALA A 103 26.83 22.56 -0.19
C ALA A 103 26.32 21.16 -0.57
N LEU A 104 25.29 20.65 0.11
CA LEU A 104 24.72 19.33 -0.18
C LEU A 104 23.91 19.32 -1.48
N LEU A 105 23.32 20.47 -1.86
CA LEU A 105 22.58 20.61 -3.12
C LEU A 105 23.49 20.72 -4.33
N GLU A 106 24.73 21.20 -4.14
CA GLU A 106 25.74 21.32 -5.18
C GLU A 106 26.56 20.04 -5.37
N ASP A 107 26.44 19.09 -4.45
CA ASP A 107 27.15 17.81 -4.52
C ASP A 107 26.52 16.88 -5.56
N ALA A 108 27.18 16.77 -6.71
CA ALA A 108 26.75 15.96 -7.85
C ALA A 108 26.62 14.45 -7.54
N ARG A 109 27.11 13.98 -6.39
CA ARG A 109 26.91 12.59 -5.95
C ARG A 109 25.47 12.32 -5.53
N PHE A 110 24.68 13.34 -5.19
CA PHE A 110 23.39 13.16 -4.56
C PHE A 110 22.21 13.74 -5.34
N GLU A 111 21.08 13.03 -5.27
CA GLU A 111 19.75 13.57 -5.53
C GLU A 111 19.06 13.75 -4.17
N VAL A 112 18.99 15.00 -3.70
CA VAL A 112 18.52 15.33 -2.34
C VAL A 112 16.99 15.42 -2.31
N MET A 113 16.37 14.66 -1.42
CA MET A 113 14.93 14.71 -1.13
C MET A 113 14.71 15.18 0.30
N TYR A 114 14.16 16.38 0.47
CA TYR A 114 13.87 16.88 1.81
C TYR A 114 12.62 16.25 2.40
N PHE A 115 12.68 15.92 3.69
CA PHE A 115 11.52 15.45 4.44
C PHE A 115 11.30 16.25 5.73
N THR A 116 10.04 16.33 6.15
CA THR A 116 9.67 16.88 7.47
C THR A 116 9.42 15.73 8.44
N ASN A 117 9.99 15.83 9.65
CA ASN A 117 9.75 14.90 10.76
C ASN A 117 8.92 15.60 11.84
N ASP A 118 7.60 15.55 11.71
CA ASP A 118 6.66 16.18 12.64
C ASP A 118 6.44 15.28 13.86
N ALA A 119 6.54 15.84 15.07
CA ALA A 119 6.36 15.12 16.33
C ALA A 119 4.95 14.51 16.49
N PHE A 120 3.93 15.10 15.88
CA PHE A 120 2.53 14.69 16.00
C PHE A 120 2.08 13.70 14.91
N LYS A 121 2.98 13.35 13.98
CA LYS A 121 2.71 12.42 12.89
C LYS A 121 3.60 11.20 13.01
N ASP A 122 3.12 10.03 12.60
CA ASP A 122 3.90 8.78 12.64
C ASP A 122 4.63 8.46 11.32
N TYR A 123 4.81 9.48 10.46
CA TYR A 123 5.48 9.37 9.17
C TYR A 123 6.47 10.50 8.92
N LEU A 124 7.43 10.24 8.03
CA LEU A 124 8.28 11.24 7.40
C LEU A 124 7.57 11.74 6.13
N ASP A 125 7.55 13.05 5.94
CA ASP A 125 6.85 13.71 4.83
C ASP A 125 7.83 14.29 3.81
N PHE A 126 8.08 13.54 2.74
CA PHE A 126 9.01 13.87 1.67
C PHE A 126 8.36 14.85 0.68
N ARG A 127 9.01 16.00 0.51
CA ARG A 127 8.61 17.09 -0.40
C ARG A 127 9.05 16.80 -1.85
N THR A 128 8.72 15.61 -2.33
CA THR A 128 8.99 15.16 -3.71
C THR A 128 7.82 15.48 -4.63
N GLU A 129 8.03 15.34 -5.95
CA GLU A 129 6.94 15.33 -6.93
C GLU A 129 6.91 13.98 -7.66
N PRO A 130 5.89 13.12 -7.44
CA PRO A 130 4.77 13.30 -6.51
C PRO A 130 5.20 13.28 -5.04
N ARG A 131 4.42 13.92 -4.15
CA ARG A 131 4.64 13.89 -2.68
C ARG A 131 4.69 12.46 -2.16
N ARG A 132 5.55 12.19 -1.19
CA ARG A 132 5.70 10.87 -0.59
C ARG A 132 5.67 10.92 0.92
N ILE A 133 5.04 9.93 1.56
CA ILE A 133 5.16 9.71 3.00
C ILE A 133 5.55 8.27 3.29
N ILE A 134 6.38 8.05 4.32
CA ILE A 134 6.75 6.71 4.80
C ILE A 134 6.63 6.65 6.32
N PRO A 135 6.34 5.50 6.94
CA PRO A 135 6.37 5.37 8.39
C PRO A 135 7.72 5.84 8.93
N LYS A 136 7.74 6.55 10.06
CA LYS A 136 8.99 6.98 10.71
C LYS A 136 9.48 6.04 11.81
N LYS A 137 8.65 5.07 12.20
CA LYS A 137 8.97 4.04 13.19
C LYS A 137 9.68 2.87 12.51
N PHE A 138 10.96 3.06 12.18
CA PHE A 138 11.87 2.01 11.74
C PHE A 138 13.24 2.23 12.38
N SER A 139 14.00 1.16 12.60
CA SER A 139 15.35 1.25 13.14
C SER A 139 16.37 1.53 12.03
N THR A 140 17.41 2.24 12.39
CA THR A 140 18.53 2.59 11.51
C THR A 140 19.85 2.33 12.22
N HIS A 141 20.93 2.30 11.44
CA HIS A 141 22.30 2.35 11.95
C HIS A 141 23.08 3.40 11.18
N PHE A 142 24.15 3.92 11.78
CA PHE A 142 24.95 5.00 11.22
C PHE A 142 26.32 4.52 10.78
N VAL A 143 26.77 5.00 9.63
CA VAL A 143 28.18 5.01 9.22
C VAL A 143 28.56 6.47 8.98
N ALA A 144 29.27 7.07 9.94
CA ALA A 144 29.43 8.52 10.02
C ALA A 144 28.06 9.24 9.98
N ASN A 145 27.84 10.17 9.06
CA ASN A 145 26.56 10.87 8.90
C ASN A 145 25.57 10.15 7.97
N VAL A 146 25.86 8.91 7.56
CA VAL A 146 24.99 8.13 6.67
C VAL A 146 24.12 7.19 7.51
N GLU A 147 22.82 7.48 7.54
CA GLU A 147 21.78 6.68 8.18
C GLU A 147 21.24 5.62 7.22
N VAL A 148 21.31 4.35 7.63
CA VAL A 148 20.91 3.20 6.83
C VAL A 148 19.79 2.44 7.54
N PRO A 149 18.64 2.18 6.88
CA PRO A 149 17.59 1.32 7.43
C PRO A 149 18.13 -0.05 7.85
N ALA A 150 17.81 -0.49 9.07
CA ALA A 150 18.27 -1.78 9.56
C ALA A 150 17.53 -2.96 8.90
N ASN A 151 16.22 -2.80 8.66
CA ASN A 151 15.41 -3.73 7.87
C ASN A 151 15.17 -3.15 6.48
N ILE A 152 16.08 -3.43 5.56
CA ILE A 152 16.07 -2.87 4.21
C ILE A 152 14.83 -3.33 3.42
N SER A 153 14.52 -4.62 3.42
CA SER A 153 13.33 -5.17 2.75
C SER A 153 12.03 -4.45 3.17
N MET A 154 11.84 -4.24 4.49
CA MET A 154 10.67 -3.51 5.00
C MET A 154 10.67 -2.06 4.55
N PHE A 155 11.82 -1.37 4.61
CA PHE A 155 11.94 0.02 4.17
C PHE A 155 11.64 0.19 2.67
N LEU A 156 12.14 -0.73 1.83
CA LEU A 156 11.80 -0.76 0.41
C LEU A 156 10.30 -0.99 0.19
N GLY A 157 9.67 -1.81 1.03
CA GLY A 157 8.22 -1.95 1.10
C GLY A 157 7.50 -0.63 1.38
N PHE A 158 7.97 0.14 2.36
CA PHE A 158 7.44 1.49 2.63
C PHE A 158 7.62 2.42 1.43
N TRP A 159 8.83 2.46 0.86
CA TRP A 159 9.15 3.35 -0.24
C TRP A 159 8.34 3.04 -1.50
N LYS A 160 8.12 1.76 -1.81
CA LYS A 160 7.28 1.31 -2.92
C LYS A 160 5.84 1.82 -2.80
N ARG A 161 5.36 2.00 -1.57
CA ARG A 161 3.98 2.41 -1.24
C ARG A 161 3.87 3.88 -0.82
N SER A 162 4.93 4.67 -0.99
CA SER A 162 5.02 5.99 -0.38
C SER A 162 4.31 7.10 -1.13
N LYS A 163 3.83 6.87 -2.36
CA LYS A 163 3.13 7.92 -3.14
C LYS A 163 1.90 8.41 -2.35
N PHE A 164 1.85 9.69 -2.03
CA PHE A 164 0.78 10.25 -1.21
C PHE A 164 -0.47 10.52 -2.05
N VAL A 165 -1.65 10.28 -1.46
CA VAL A 165 -2.96 10.62 -2.03
C VAL A 165 -3.78 11.37 -0.99
N ASP A 166 -4.41 12.45 -1.43
CA ASP A 166 -5.34 13.23 -0.62
C ASP A 166 -6.73 12.59 -0.55
N CYS A 167 -7.36 12.73 0.61
CA CYS A 167 -8.80 12.60 0.76
C CYS A 167 -9.54 13.84 0.24
N MET A 168 -10.85 13.73 0.02
CA MET A 168 -11.67 14.78 -0.57
C MET A 168 -12.18 15.83 0.42
N ASN A 169 -12.11 15.56 1.72
CA ASN A 169 -12.57 16.46 2.79
C ASN A 169 -14.00 17.00 2.59
N LEU A 170 -14.92 16.12 2.18
CA LEU A 170 -16.31 16.50 1.92
C LEU A 170 -17.09 16.71 3.21
N PHE A 171 -17.93 17.74 3.22
CA PHE A 171 -18.93 17.91 4.27
C PHE A 171 -20.11 16.96 4.03
N ILE A 172 -20.40 16.11 5.02
CA ILE A 172 -21.48 15.11 4.94
C ILE A 172 -22.62 15.50 5.89
N PRO A 173 -23.79 15.93 5.37
CA PRO A 173 -24.94 16.25 6.20
C PRO A 173 -25.54 14.99 6.80
N ARG A 174 -25.64 14.95 8.13
CA ARG A 174 -26.08 13.79 8.92
C ARG A 174 -27.32 14.11 9.73
N ALA A 175 -28.49 13.91 9.15
CA ALA A 175 -29.73 14.01 9.90
C ALA A 175 -29.94 12.74 10.73
N GLY A 176 -29.92 12.87 12.06
CA GLY A 176 -30.28 11.78 12.99
C GLY A 176 -29.22 10.70 13.23
N ALA A 177 -27.97 10.90 12.80
CA ALA A 177 -26.89 9.96 13.07
C ALA A 177 -26.35 10.15 14.50
N LYS A 178 -26.36 9.09 15.31
CA LYS A 178 -25.66 9.06 16.60
C LYS A 178 -24.18 8.71 16.34
N VAL A 179 -23.28 9.42 17.01
CA VAL A 179 -21.86 9.05 17.04
C VAL A 179 -21.73 7.74 17.81
N ASN A 180 -21.20 6.71 17.15
CA ASN A 180 -20.95 5.39 17.70
C ASN A 180 -19.47 5.21 18.04
N ILE A 181 -18.56 5.71 17.19
CA ILE A 181 -17.12 5.71 17.48
C ILE A 181 -16.51 7.10 17.30
N SER A 182 -15.57 7.45 18.18
CA SER A 182 -14.82 8.71 18.12
C SER A 182 -13.70 8.61 17.10
N PRO A 183 -13.64 9.48 16.06
CA PRO A 183 -12.72 9.28 14.95
C PRO A 183 -11.23 9.23 15.33
N ARG A 184 -10.73 10.19 16.11
CA ARG A 184 -9.29 10.28 16.46
C ARG A 184 -8.82 9.10 17.35
N PRO A 185 -9.48 8.75 18.46
CA PRO A 185 -9.12 7.57 19.24
C PRO A 185 -9.20 6.26 18.45
N SER A 186 -10.17 6.16 17.53
CA SER A 186 -10.29 4.99 16.65
C SER A 186 -9.11 4.92 15.68
N SER A 187 -8.77 5.99 14.98
CA SER A 187 -7.58 6.02 14.09
C SER A 187 -6.28 5.73 14.82
N ALA A 188 -6.11 6.17 16.07
CA ALA A 188 -4.95 5.82 16.89
C ALA A 188 -4.90 4.31 17.20
N SER A 189 -6.05 3.70 17.52
CA SER A 189 -6.14 2.24 17.72
C SER A 189 -5.85 1.47 16.43
N LEU A 190 -6.30 1.98 15.29
CA LEU A 190 -6.00 1.44 13.96
C LEU A 190 -4.50 1.51 13.63
N ALA A 191 -3.83 2.62 14.01
CA ALA A 191 -2.40 2.81 13.81
C ALA A 191 -1.57 1.83 14.67
N LEU A 192 -2.00 1.55 15.90
CA LEU A 192 -1.39 0.51 16.74
C LEU A 192 -1.49 -0.88 16.09
N LEU A 193 -2.66 -1.21 15.51
CA LEU A 193 -2.83 -2.48 14.82
C LEU A 193 -1.95 -2.57 13.57
N ARG A 194 -1.89 -1.48 12.78
CA ARG A 194 -1.01 -1.39 11.62
C ARG A 194 0.44 -1.70 12.00
N ASP A 195 0.93 -1.12 13.09
CA ASP A 195 2.31 -1.36 13.55
C ASP A 195 2.57 -2.83 13.90
N GLU A 196 1.68 -3.50 14.64
CA GLU A 196 1.85 -4.93 14.94
C GLU A 196 1.80 -5.79 13.66
N LEU A 197 0.91 -5.48 12.71
CA LEU A 197 0.85 -6.20 11.45
C LEU A 197 2.15 -6.04 10.65
N LEU A 198 2.76 -4.85 10.66
CA LEU A 198 4.06 -4.59 10.03
C LEU A 198 5.20 -5.36 10.71
N GLU A 199 5.21 -5.46 12.05
CA GLU A 199 6.18 -6.27 12.79
C GLU A 199 6.12 -7.75 12.38
N HIS A 200 4.96 -8.21 11.90
CA HIS A 200 4.75 -9.55 11.33
C HIS A 200 4.92 -9.63 9.81
N GLY A 201 5.44 -8.58 9.16
CA GLY A 201 5.72 -8.57 7.72
C GLY A 201 4.48 -8.40 6.83
N MET A 202 3.35 -7.93 7.38
CA MET A 202 2.12 -7.69 6.63
C MET A 202 1.93 -6.19 6.41
N PHE A 203 1.58 -5.79 5.19
CA PHE A 203 1.26 -4.40 4.84
C PHE A 203 -0.27 -4.21 4.77
N PRO A 204 -0.93 -3.81 5.87
CA PRO A 204 -2.37 -3.61 5.86
C PRO A 204 -2.76 -2.34 5.10
N PHE A 205 -3.96 -2.29 4.55
CA PHE A 205 -4.49 -1.09 3.90
C PHE A 205 -5.95 -0.86 4.29
N LEU A 206 -6.40 0.39 4.23
CA LEU A 206 -7.78 0.73 4.55
C LEU A 206 -8.73 0.04 3.57
N ASN A 207 -9.80 -0.55 4.10
CA ASN A 207 -10.83 -1.20 3.30
C ASN A 207 -12.23 -0.71 3.71
N GLY A 208 -13.25 -1.08 2.95
CA GLY A 208 -14.67 -0.94 3.33
C GLY A 208 -15.05 0.46 3.85
N GLY A 209 -15.75 0.49 4.99
CA GLY A 209 -16.27 1.72 5.57
C GLY A 209 -15.17 2.67 6.03
N THR A 210 -14.00 2.13 6.35
CA THR A 210 -12.83 2.90 6.77
C THR A 210 -12.17 3.61 5.59
N LEU A 211 -12.03 2.93 4.45
CA LEU A 211 -11.57 3.54 3.19
C LEU A 211 -12.55 4.63 2.74
N LEU A 212 -13.87 4.36 2.82
CA LEU A 212 -14.90 5.33 2.49
C LEU A 212 -14.80 6.58 3.38
N GLY A 213 -14.73 6.40 4.70
CA GLY A 213 -14.59 7.50 5.64
C GLY A 213 -13.37 8.36 5.36
N TRP A 214 -12.21 7.71 5.19
CA TRP A 214 -10.98 8.41 4.88
C TRP A 214 -11.10 9.20 3.58
N PHE A 215 -11.44 8.54 2.47
CA PHE A 215 -11.43 9.21 1.17
C PHE A 215 -12.48 10.32 1.09
N ARG A 216 -13.65 10.10 1.68
CA ARG A 216 -14.76 11.05 1.61
C ARG A 216 -14.56 12.23 2.56
N GLU A 217 -14.11 12.01 3.79
CA GLU A 217 -14.23 12.98 4.89
C GLU A 217 -12.91 13.27 5.59
N CYS A 218 -11.80 12.68 5.13
CA CYS A 218 -10.50 12.74 5.82
C CYS A 218 -10.59 12.26 7.28
N SER A 219 -11.54 11.37 7.58
CA SER A 219 -11.86 10.96 8.94
C SER A 219 -12.46 9.55 8.98
N VAL A 220 -12.88 9.11 10.16
CA VAL A 220 -13.66 7.87 10.32
C VAL A 220 -15.14 8.23 10.32
N ILE A 221 -15.98 7.44 9.65
CA ILE A 221 -17.44 7.67 9.64
C ILE A 221 -17.96 7.54 11.09
N PRO A 222 -18.44 8.62 11.72
CA PRO A 222 -18.62 8.65 13.18
C PRO A 222 -19.74 7.72 13.69
N HIS A 223 -20.70 7.35 12.83
CA HIS A 223 -21.80 6.44 13.19
C HIS A 223 -21.52 4.98 12.84
N THR A 224 -20.33 4.62 12.36
CA THR A 224 -19.95 3.20 12.17
C THR A 224 -19.67 2.51 13.51
N SER A 225 -19.65 1.18 13.51
CA SER A 225 -19.41 0.35 14.71
C SER A 225 -17.99 -0.20 14.81
N ASP A 226 -17.26 -0.19 13.70
CA ASP A 226 -16.00 -0.90 13.49
C ASP A 226 -15.10 -0.14 12.51
N MET A 227 -13.87 -0.62 12.36
CA MET A 227 -12.94 -0.20 11.31
C MET A 227 -12.45 -1.43 10.55
N ASP A 228 -12.01 -1.22 9.31
CA ASP A 228 -11.66 -2.28 8.38
C ASP A 228 -10.25 -2.04 7.82
N LEU A 229 -9.40 -3.04 8.01
CA LEU A 229 -8.16 -3.22 7.27
C LEU A 229 -8.28 -4.44 6.37
N ALA A 230 -7.51 -4.44 5.29
CA ALA A 230 -7.26 -5.65 4.52
C ALA A 230 -5.77 -5.89 4.37
N VAL A 231 -5.40 -7.16 4.21
CA VAL A 231 -4.06 -7.62 3.83
C VAL A 231 -4.22 -8.57 2.64
N PHE A 232 -3.28 -8.55 1.70
CA PHE A 232 -3.31 -9.53 0.61
C PHE A 232 -3.02 -10.92 1.13
N ALA A 233 -3.66 -11.93 0.54
CA ALA A 233 -3.45 -13.33 0.89
C ALA A 233 -1.97 -13.76 0.72
N GLU A 234 -1.29 -13.20 -0.28
CA GLU A 234 0.14 -13.47 -0.54
C GLU A 234 1.06 -12.88 0.53
N ASP A 235 0.65 -11.74 1.10
CA ASP A 235 1.38 -11.01 2.15
C ASP A 235 0.99 -11.50 3.56
N TYR A 236 -0.09 -12.28 3.70
CA TYR A 236 -0.55 -12.74 5.01
C TYR A 236 0.49 -13.62 5.69
N ARG A 237 0.68 -13.39 7.00
CA ARG A 237 1.55 -14.19 7.86
C ARG A 237 0.80 -14.59 9.13
N PRO A 238 0.75 -15.89 9.50
CA PRO A 238 0.00 -16.36 10.66
C PRO A 238 0.61 -15.93 12.01
N GLY A 239 1.81 -15.34 12.00
CA GLY A 239 2.53 -14.92 13.21
C GLY A 239 1.74 -13.98 14.10
N PHE A 240 1.00 -13.03 13.52
CA PHE A 240 0.14 -12.10 14.26
C PHE A 240 -0.97 -12.82 15.04
N VAL A 241 -1.70 -13.72 14.37
CA VAL A 241 -2.77 -14.49 15.03
C VAL A 241 -2.20 -15.32 16.17
N ALA A 242 -1.04 -15.94 15.95
CA ALA A 242 -0.37 -16.73 16.97
C ALA A 242 0.07 -15.85 18.17
N ALA A 243 0.52 -14.62 17.94
CA ALA A 243 0.86 -13.67 19.01
C ALA A 243 -0.39 -13.21 19.80
N VAL A 244 -1.51 -12.98 19.12
CA VAL A 244 -2.79 -12.66 19.77
C VAL A 244 -3.28 -13.84 20.63
N GLU A 245 -3.25 -15.06 20.08
CA GLU A 245 -3.66 -16.29 20.77
C GLU A 245 -2.76 -16.62 21.98
N ARG A 246 -1.45 -16.31 21.91
CA ARG A 246 -0.50 -16.42 23.04
C ARG A 246 -0.55 -15.25 24.03
N ASN A 247 -1.46 -14.30 23.84
CA ASN A 247 -1.60 -13.11 24.69
C ASN A 247 -0.39 -12.15 24.65
N GLU A 248 0.44 -12.21 23.60
CA GLU A 248 1.63 -11.37 23.39
C GLU A 248 1.30 -10.03 22.71
N SER A 249 0.24 -9.98 21.90
CA SER A 249 -0.26 -8.77 21.24
C SER A 249 -0.91 -7.79 22.22
N VAL A 250 -0.93 -6.48 21.93
CA VAL A 250 -1.76 -5.49 22.66
C VAL A 250 -3.24 -5.59 22.31
N PHE A 251 -3.59 -6.39 21.30
CA PHE A 251 -4.95 -6.70 20.89
C PHE A 251 -5.40 -8.07 21.42
N LYS A 252 -6.70 -8.23 21.55
CA LYS A 252 -7.35 -9.53 21.80
C LYS A 252 -8.25 -9.87 20.61
N LEU A 253 -8.32 -11.16 20.30
CA LEU A 253 -9.20 -11.70 19.28
C LEU A 253 -10.63 -11.67 19.79
N LYS A 254 -11.56 -11.20 18.97
CA LYS A 254 -13.02 -11.20 19.23
C LYS A 254 -13.74 -12.19 18.33
N ARG A 255 -13.29 -12.29 17.09
CA ARG A 255 -13.89 -13.16 16.08
C ARG A 255 -12.82 -13.66 15.12
N LYS A 256 -12.96 -14.91 14.67
CA LYS A 256 -12.15 -15.54 13.62
C LYS A 256 -13.07 -16.33 12.71
N LEU A 257 -13.22 -15.84 11.48
CA LEU A 257 -14.11 -16.38 10.47
C LEU A 257 -13.34 -17.02 9.31
N GLY A 258 -13.95 -18.00 8.67
CA GLY A 258 -13.46 -18.62 7.43
C GLY A 258 -12.22 -19.50 7.60
N MET A 259 -11.61 -19.83 6.47
CA MET A 259 -10.32 -20.52 6.36
C MET A 259 -9.34 -19.64 5.60
N MET A 260 -8.04 -19.85 5.80
CA MET A 260 -6.98 -19.03 5.18
C MET A 260 -7.04 -18.93 3.65
N ASN A 261 -7.68 -19.89 2.99
CA ASN A 261 -7.87 -19.92 1.54
C ASN A 261 -9.31 -19.62 1.11
N ASP A 262 -10.19 -19.29 2.05
CA ASP A 262 -11.63 -19.14 1.81
C ASP A 262 -12.31 -18.30 2.90
N SER A 263 -12.53 -17.01 2.62
CA SER A 263 -13.26 -16.08 3.47
C SER A 263 -12.66 -15.83 4.85
N PHE A 264 -11.33 -15.88 5.00
CA PHE A 264 -10.67 -15.55 6.26
C PHE A 264 -10.85 -14.08 6.69
N GLU A 265 -11.28 -13.88 7.93
CA GLU A 265 -11.46 -12.57 8.56
C GLU A 265 -11.16 -12.69 10.07
N LEU A 266 -10.52 -11.66 10.63
CA LEU A 266 -10.30 -11.54 12.06
C LEU A 266 -10.95 -10.25 12.55
N THR A 267 -11.66 -10.32 13.68
CA THR A 267 -12.03 -9.11 14.44
C THR A 267 -11.17 -9.05 15.67
N VAL A 268 -10.47 -7.93 15.87
CA VAL A 268 -9.66 -7.66 17.06
C VAL A 268 -10.14 -6.41 17.79
N GLU A 269 -9.78 -6.30 19.06
CA GLU A 269 -10.05 -5.12 19.88
C GLU A 269 -8.82 -4.81 20.75
N PRO A 270 -8.44 -3.55 20.96
CA PRO A 270 -7.40 -3.19 21.92
C PRO A 270 -7.70 -3.74 23.32
N LYS A 271 -6.69 -4.32 23.99
CA LYS A 271 -6.81 -4.77 25.39
C LYS A 271 -6.96 -3.61 26.37
N ARG A 272 -6.39 -2.43 26.02
CA ARG A 272 -6.37 -1.21 26.82
C ARG A 272 -6.63 0.00 25.91
N GLY A 273 -7.05 1.12 26.51
CA GLY A 273 -7.31 2.36 25.78
C GLY A 273 -8.71 2.39 25.17
N TYR A 274 -8.83 2.93 23.96
CA TYR A 274 -10.12 3.09 23.29
C TYR A 274 -10.58 1.74 22.69
N HIS A 275 -11.71 1.23 23.16
CA HIS A 275 -12.27 -0.02 22.66
C HIS A 275 -13.02 0.21 21.35
N VAL A 276 -12.52 -0.39 20.28
CA VAL A 276 -13.13 -0.40 18.96
C VAL A 276 -12.84 -1.73 18.29
N HIS A 277 -13.83 -2.29 17.61
CA HIS A 277 -13.63 -3.48 16.79
C HIS A 277 -12.92 -3.10 15.50
N ILE A 278 -11.92 -3.88 15.13
CA ILE A 278 -11.18 -3.72 13.88
C ILE A 278 -11.18 -5.06 13.17
N ASP A 279 -11.79 -5.08 11.99
CA ASP A 279 -11.83 -6.23 11.11
C ASP A 279 -10.60 -6.23 10.19
N ILE A 280 -9.93 -7.36 10.09
CA ILE A 280 -8.79 -7.62 9.22
C ILE A 280 -9.23 -8.65 8.19
N PHE A 281 -9.48 -8.18 6.98
CA PHE A 281 -9.87 -9.02 5.86
C PHE A 281 -8.64 -9.55 5.12
N VAL A 282 -8.67 -10.83 4.75
CA VAL A 282 -7.73 -11.34 3.76
C VAL A 282 -8.31 -11.12 2.37
N MET A 283 -7.55 -10.42 1.53
CA MET A 283 -7.91 -10.10 0.15
C MET A 283 -7.22 -11.06 -0.82
N TYR A 284 -8.02 -11.81 -1.55
CA TYR A 284 -7.58 -12.86 -2.46
C TYR A 284 -7.59 -12.41 -3.91
N GLU A 285 -6.73 -13.03 -4.71
CA GLU A 285 -6.86 -13.03 -6.17
C GLU A 285 -8.11 -13.78 -6.64
N GLY A 286 -8.70 -13.30 -7.73
CA GLY A 286 -9.80 -13.96 -8.41
C GLY A 286 -9.80 -13.65 -9.90
N LYS A 287 -10.44 -14.54 -10.68
CA LYS A 287 -10.68 -14.35 -12.11
C LYS A 287 -12.17 -14.53 -12.39
N GLU A 288 -12.78 -13.55 -13.06
CA GLU A 288 -14.17 -13.63 -13.54
C GLU A 288 -14.18 -13.25 -15.02
N ASN A 289 -14.65 -14.16 -15.88
CA ASN A 289 -14.68 -13.99 -17.34
C ASN A 289 -13.33 -13.57 -17.95
N GLY A 290 -12.22 -14.15 -17.46
CA GLY A 290 -10.87 -13.83 -17.93
C GLY A 290 -10.31 -12.49 -17.43
N THR A 291 -11.06 -11.74 -16.62
CA THR A 291 -10.61 -10.48 -16.01
C THR A 291 -10.16 -10.73 -14.57
N ASP A 292 -8.97 -10.25 -14.25
CA ASP A 292 -8.44 -10.29 -12.88
C ASP A 292 -9.21 -9.34 -11.97
N HIS A 293 -9.50 -9.81 -10.76
CA HIS A 293 -10.14 -9.04 -9.70
C HIS A 293 -9.56 -9.42 -8.34
N ARG A 294 -9.88 -8.62 -7.32
CA ARG A 294 -9.61 -8.97 -5.93
C ARG A 294 -10.91 -9.16 -5.19
N TRP A 295 -10.89 -9.95 -4.13
CA TRP A 295 -12.07 -10.11 -3.30
C TRP A 295 -11.72 -10.38 -1.83
N VAL A 296 -12.58 -9.90 -0.92
CA VAL A 296 -12.59 -10.35 0.48
C VAL A 296 -13.84 -11.19 0.71
N GLY A 297 -13.79 -12.10 1.69
CA GLY A 297 -14.94 -12.92 2.04
C GLY A 297 -15.71 -12.36 3.23
N GLY A 298 -16.95 -12.83 3.38
CA GLY A 298 -17.72 -12.68 4.62
C GLY A 298 -18.48 -13.96 4.95
N VAL A 299 -18.74 -14.19 6.23
CA VAL A 299 -19.43 -15.40 6.71
C VAL A 299 -20.61 -15.01 7.60
N GLY A 300 -21.82 -15.31 7.15
CA GLY A 300 -23.04 -15.16 7.94
C GLY A 300 -23.10 -16.21 9.07
N GLY A 301 -23.82 -15.88 10.15
CA GLY A 301 -23.98 -16.80 11.29
C GLY A 301 -24.71 -18.10 10.95
N ASP A 302 -25.44 -18.15 9.83
CA ASP A 302 -26.07 -19.36 9.30
C ASP A 302 -25.13 -20.19 8.40
N GLY A 303 -23.89 -19.74 8.23
CA GLY A 303 -22.87 -20.31 7.36
C GLY A 303 -22.89 -19.82 5.93
N THR A 304 -23.81 -18.94 5.54
CA THR A 304 -23.83 -18.36 4.19
C THR A 304 -22.55 -17.58 3.94
N LYS A 305 -21.90 -17.85 2.82
CA LYS A 305 -20.65 -17.19 2.43
C LYS A 305 -20.93 -16.07 1.44
N TYR A 306 -20.18 -14.99 1.58
CA TYR A 306 -20.24 -13.83 0.70
C TYR A 306 -18.85 -13.55 0.12
N LYS A 307 -18.84 -12.93 -1.06
CA LYS A 307 -17.68 -12.37 -1.74
C LYS A 307 -17.94 -10.90 -2.03
N PHE A 308 -17.01 -10.04 -1.63
CA PHE A 308 -16.99 -8.62 -1.98
C PHE A 308 -15.94 -8.42 -3.05
N ILE A 309 -16.38 -8.13 -4.29
CA ILE A 309 -15.51 -8.12 -5.47
C ILE A 309 -15.06 -6.71 -5.80
N TYR A 310 -13.76 -6.48 -5.70
CA TYR A 310 -13.09 -5.24 -6.08
C TYR A 310 -12.47 -5.38 -7.48
N PRO A 311 -12.26 -4.28 -8.23
CA PRO A 311 -11.44 -4.30 -9.44
C PRO A 311 -10.02 -4.83 -9.14
N ALA A 312 -9.23 -5.05 -10.19
CA ALA A 312 -7.79 -5.24 -10.02
C ALA A 312 -7.23 -4.08 -9.17
N TYR A 313 -6.51 -4.44 -8.11
CA TYR A 313 -5.97 -3.45 -7.18
C TYR A 313 -4.75 -2.78 -7.81
N ASP A 314 -4.68 -1.47 -7.71
CA ASP A 314 -3.54 -0.71 -8.21
C ASP A 314 -2.33 -0.84 -7.26
N PRO A 315 -1.11 -0.46 -7.70
CA PRO A 315 -0.01 -0.24 -6.77
C PRO A 315 -0.48 0.70 -5.66
N TRP A 316 -0.25 0.32 -4.41
CA TRP A 316 -0.65 1.06 -3.23
C TRP A 316 -0.10 2.48 -3.18
N CYS A 317 -0.93 3.38 -2.65
CA CYS A 317 -0.55 4.71 -2.22
C CYS A 317 -0.57 4.79 -0.68
N SER A 318 -0.06 5.89 -0.17
CA SER A 318 -0.06 6.27 1.24
C SER A 318 -1.02 7.42 1.48
N ALA A 319 -1.53 7.48 2.69
CA ALA A 319 -2.59 8.39 3.10
C ALA A 319 -2.37 8.85 4.54
N ASP A 320 -2.80 10.06 4.85
CA ASP A 320 -2.94 10.55 6.23
C ASP A 320 -4.37 10.31 6.72
N LEU A 321 -4.49 9.75 7.92
CA LEU A 321 -5.72 9.72 8.70
C LEU A 321 -5.43 10.23 10.12
N HIS A 322 -5.73 11.50 10.37
CA HIS A 322 -5.53 12.17 11.65
C HIS A 322 -4.06 12.18 12.15
N GLY A 323 -3.09 12.28 11.25
CA GLY A 323 -1.66 12.22 11.60
C GLY A 323 -1.05 10.82 11.57
N HIS A 324 -1.83 9.80 11.22
CA HIS A 324 -1.37 8.43 11.07
C HIS A 324 -1.27 8.02 9.61
N ILE A 325 -0.16 7.41 9.21
CA ILE A 325 0.02 6.86 7.86
C ILE A 325 -0.75 5.56 7.69
N PHE A 326 -1.49 5.46 6.59
CA PHE A 326 -2.07 4.20 6.14
C PHE A 326 -1.83 3.99 4.66
N TRP A 327 -1.97 2.74 4.23
CA TRP A 327 -1.96 2.39 2.82
C TRP A 327 -3.39 2.32 2.29
N VAL A 328 -3.54 2.73 1.04
CA VAL A 328 -4.80 2.79 0.32
C VAL A 328 -4.56 2.44 -1.14
N THR A 329 -5.62 2.15 -1.89
CA THR A 329 -5.57 2.19 -3.35
C THR A 329 -5.18 3.59 -3.84
N CYS A 330 -4.42 3.68 -4.93
CA CYS A 330 -4.15 4.97 -5.60
C CYS A 330 -5.38 5.50 -6.38
N SER A 331 -6.44 4.70 -6.53
CA SER A 331 -7.68 5.01 -7.24
C SER A 331 -8.92 4.79 -6.35
N PRO A 332 -8.99 5.44 -5.17
CA PRO A 332 -10.04 5.21 -4.16
C PRO A 332 -11.46 5.38 -4.71
N LYS A 333 -11.68 6.36 -5.59
CA LYS A 333 -12.98 6.56 -6.24
C LYS A 333 -13.46 5.32 -6.99
N ALA A 334 -12.59 4.63 -7.72
CA ALA A 334 -12.96 3.43 -8.48
C ALA A 334 -13.36 2.27 -7.57
N MET A 335 -12.65 2.09 -6.44
CA MET A 335 -12.99 1.09 -5.42
C MET A 335 -14.34 1.41 -4.79
N LEU A 336 -14.56 2.66 -4.38
CA LEU A 336 -15.79 3.09 -3.71
C LEU A 336 -17.00 3.10 -4.64
N GLU A 337 -16.85 3.44 -5.92
CA GLU A 337 -17.92 3.31 -6.90
C GLU A 337 -18.30 1.84 -7.14
N LYS A 338 -17.33 0.92 -7.12
CA LYS A 338 -17.60 -0.51 -7.21
C LYS A 338 -18.36 -1.02 -5.98
N GLU A 339 -17.95 -0.58 -4.79
CA GLU A 339 -18.48 -1.05 -3.51
C GLU A 339 -19.81 -0.41 -3.12
N TYR A 340 -19.94 0.91 -3.24
CA TYR A 340 -21.10 1.67 -2.76
C TYR A 340 -21.97 2.24 -3.90
N GLY A 341 -21.49 2.18 -5.14
CA GLY A 341 -22.19 2.74 -6.32
C GLY A 341 -21.90 4.23 -6.54
N GLN A 342 -22.54 4.80 -7.56
CA GLN A 342 -22.30 6.20 -8.01
C GLN A 342 -22.61 7.27 -6.95
N LEU A 343 -23.38 6.94 -5.91
CA LEU A 343 -23.77 7.85 -4.82
C LEU A 343 -22.99 7.61 -3.52
N TRP A 344 -21.79 7.01 -3.60
CA TRP A 344 -20.90 6.72 -2.45
C TRP A 344 -20.61 7.95 -1.57
N TYR A 345 -20.66 9.15 -2.15
CA TYR A 345 -20.42 10.42 -1.45
C TYR A 345 -21.60 10.87 -0.57
N ARG A 346 -22.76 10.20 -0.64
CA ARG A 346 -23.91 10.49 0.24
C ARG A 346 -23.79 9.71 1.53
N ASP A 347 -24.36 10.27 2.60
CA ASP A 347 -24.44 9.56 3.87
C ASP A 347 -25.33 8.33 3.75
N HIS A 348 -24.91 7.25 4.41
CA HIS A 348 -25.70 6.04 4.52
C HIS A 348 -25.64 5.57 5.96
N LEU A 349 -26.73 5.81 6.69
CA LEU A 349 -26.81 5.51 8.11
C LEU A 349 -26.46 4.04 8.38
N THR A 350 -25.51 3.81 9.29
CA THR A 350 -25.08 2.46 9.69
C THR A 350 -26.26 1.62 10.18
N SER A 351 -27.24 2.23 10.85
CA SER A 351 -28.46 1.55 11.30
C SER A 351 -29.35 1.00 10.17
N LYS A 352 -29.11 1.43 8.92
CA LYS A 352 -29.81 0.96 7.72
C LYS A 352 -28.89 0.18 6.77
N TYR A 353 -27.61 0.00 7.14
CA TYR A 353 -26.63 -0.69 6.33
C TYR A 353 -26.58 -2.17 6.68
N ALA A 354 -26.86 -3.02 5.69
CA ALA A 354 -26.69 -4.46 5.78
C ALA A 354 -25.38 -4.84 5.07
N TRP A 355 -24.37 -5.24 5.84
CA TRP A 355 -23.03 -5.54 5.33
C TRP A 355 -23.04 -6.56 4.17
N ASN A 356 -23.99 -7.49 4.15
CA ASN A 356 -24.10 -8.55 3.15
C ASN A 356 -25.03 -8.23 1.97
N ALA A 357 -25.63 -7.03 1.90
CA ALA A 357 -26.64 -6.70 0.89
C ALA A 357 -26.63 -5.24 0.41
N SER A 358 -26.19 -4.28 1.23
CA SER A 358 -26.19 -2.86 0.88
C SER A 358 -25.10 -2.52 -0.14
N GLY A 359 -23.93 -3.16 -0.05
CA GLY A 359 -22.84 -3.02 -1.02
C GLY A 359 -23.23 -3.51 -2.41
N LYS A 360 -22.72 -2.85 -3.46
CA LYS A 360 -22.94 -3.21 -4.87
C LYS A 360 -21.94 -4.25 -5.38
N ASN A 361 -20.91 -4.54 -4.60
CA ASN A 361 -19.86 -5.51 -4.89
C ASN A 361 -20.08 -6.89 -4.24
N VAL A 362 -21.15 -7.10 -3.48
CA VAL A 362 -21.39 -8.34 -2.75
C VAL A 362 -22.07 -9.40 -3.63
N LYS A 363 -21.61 -10.66 -3.52
CA LYS A 363 -22.20 -11.85 -4.14
C LYS A 363 -22.24 -13.01 -3.16
N LEU A 364 -23.19 -13.93 -3.32
CA LEU A 364 -23.18 -15.22 -2.63
C LEU A 364 -22.00 -16.06 -3.13
N ASN A 365 -21.36 -16.79 -2.22
CA ASN A 365 -20.17 -17.62 -2.50
C ASN A 365 -20.27 -19.02 -1.86
N GLY A 366 -21.49 -19.57 -1.84
CA GLY A 366 -21.79 -20.87 -1.25
C GLY A 366 -22.14 -20.78 0.24
N LYS A 367 -22.02 -21.91 0.94
CA LYS A 367 -22.43 -22.05 2.33
C LYS A 367 -21.58 -23.09 3.05
N TRP A 368 -21.14 -22.77 4.27
CA TRP A 368 -20.51 -23.74 5.16
C TRP A 368 -21.56 -24.70 5.71
N THR A 369 -21.21 -25.98 5.79
CA THR A 369 -22.00 -26.97 6.54
C THR A 369 -21.96 -26.66 8.04
N LYS A 370 -22.91 -27.24 8.80
CA LYS A 370 -22.96 -27.09 10.26
C LYS A 370 -21.66 -27.58 10.92
N GLU A 371 -21.07 -28.65 10.40
CA GLU A 371 -19.82 -29.23 10.87
C GLU A 371 -18.62 -28.33 10.56
N GLN A 372 -18.61 -27.68 9.39
CA GLN A 372 -17.58 -26.69 9.05
C GLN A 372 -17.70 -25.44 9.92
N MET A 373 -18.92 -24.96 10.20
CA MET A 373 -19.16 -23.78 11.04
C MET A 373 -18.53 -23.88 12.43
N LYS A 374 -18.49 -25.09 13.03
CA LYS A 374 -17.80 -25.34 14.31
C LYS A 374 -16.29 -25.04 14.27
N ARG A 375 -15.69 -24.97 13.09
CA ARG A 375 -14.26 -24.70 12.88
C ARG A 375 -13.99 -23.29 12.35
N VAL A 376 -14.89 -22.77 11.51
CA VAL A 376 -14.69 -21.53 10.75
C VAL A 376 -15.46 -20.34 11.30
N TYR A 377 -16.22 -20.48 12.39
CA TYR A 377 -16.96 -19.37 13.00
C TYR A 377 -16.71 -19.36 14.50
N ASN A 378 -15.64 -18.69 14.92
CA ASN A 378 -15.20 -18.64 16.31
C ASN A 378 -15.39 -17.23 16.87
N VAL A 379 -16.02 -17.13 18.04
CA VAL A 379 -16.23 -15.89 18.79
C VAL A 379 -15.62 -16.09 20.18
N TYR A 380 -14.91 -15.09 20.69
CA TYR A 380 -14.08 -15.16 21.90
C TYR A 380 -14.49 -14.17 22.98
#